data_AF-A0A2E8V141-F1
#
_entry.id   AF-A0A2E8V141-F1
#
_cell.length_a   1.000
_cell.length_b   1.000
_cell.length_c   1.000
_cell.angle_alpha   90.00
_cell.angle_beta   90.00
_cell.angle_gamma   90.00
#
_symmetry.space_group_name_H-M   'P 1'
#
loop_
_entity.id
_entity.type
_entity.pdbx_description
1 polymer ?
#
loop_
_entity_poly.entity_id
_entity_poly.type
_entity_poly.pdbx_seq_one_letter_code
_entity_poly.pdbx_strand_id
1 'polypeptide(L)'
;MSRSSLLLDRVDEIMVADLEFDSQLDESSRIMLNDEIKLSKYYILLLCEIILFFVFAFTTESEEFGICLLFILLHLFLAILLANTLGSEFLRGVAYPVIWAIPLSVASYFNELKNSCFCPIWCTCPEPPGYYHFPRVIAAFSLFVILISSIERQFKGEKAFGFGLFVGMLGSVMIFLYATLSGFW
;
A
#
# COMPACT_ATOMS: atom_id res chain seq x y z
N MET A 1 68.05 -1.89 0.68
CA MET A 1 66.68 -1.34 0.71
C MET A 1 66.40 -0.84 2.11
N SER A 2 66.09 0.45 2.26
CA SER A 2 65.93 1.11 3.56
C SER A 2 64.56 0.81 4.16
N ARG A 3 64.50 0.50 5.46
CA ARG A 3 63.27 0.23 6.23
C ARG A 3 62.26 1.41 6.17
N SER A 4 62.72 2.60 5.80
CA SER A 4 61.90 3.80 5.62
C SER A 4 61.08 3.81 4.32
N SER A 5 61.56 3.22 3.23
CA SER A 5 60.79 3.18 1.96
C SER A 5 59.59 2.24 2.06
N LEU A 6 59.77 1.12 2.77
CA LEU A 6 58.74 0.10 2.98
C LEU A 6 57.60 0.57 3.90
N LEU A 7 57.86 1.56 4.75
CA LEU A 7 56.85 2.19 5.60
C LEU A 7 56.03 3.25 4.85
N LEU A 8 56.66 3.98 3.93
CA LEU A 8 55.97 4.95 3.06
C LEU A 8 55.00 4.26 2.11
N ASP A 9 55.44 3.18 1.43
CA ASP A 9 54.57 2.41 0.53
C ASP A 9 53.33 1.84 1.25
N ARG A 10 53.49 1.41 2.52
CA ARG A 10 52.35 0.92 3.33
C ARG A 10 51.37 2.01 3.75
N VAL A 11 51.86 3.22 4.02
CA VAL A 11 51.00 4.34 4.40
C VAL A 11 50.19 4.81 3.20
N ASP A 12 50.80 4.83 2.01
CA ASP A 12 50.10 5.16 0.77
C ASP A 12 49.04 4.11 0.41
N GLU A 13 49.32 2.81 0.56
CA GLU A 13 48.31 1.75 0.35
C GLU A 13 47.12 1.88 1.31
N ILE A 14 47.36 2.20 2.58
CA ILE A 14 46.30 2.37 3.58
C ILE A 14 45.47 3.62 3.28
N MET A 15 46.10 4.73 2.92
CA MET A 15 45.39 5.96 2.55
C MET A 15 44.53 5.80 1.29
N VAL A 16 45.04 5.06 0.29
CA VAL A 16 44.27 4.78 -0.94
C VAL A 16 43.08 3.88 -0.64
N ALA A 17 43.25 2.86 0.21
CA ALA A 17 42.16 1.98 0.62
C ALA A 17 41.07 2.72 1.43
N ASP A 18 41.46 3.63 2.33
CA ASP A 18 40.51 4.46 3.09
C ASP A 18 39.74 5.42 2.16
N LEU A 19 40.39 6.02 1.16
CA LEU A 19 39.74 6.90 0.18
C LEU A 19 38.78 6.14 -0.74
N GLU A 20 39.15 4.94 -1.19
CA GLU A 20 38.27 4.08 -1.99
C GLU A 20 37.05 3.64 -1.17
N PHE A 21 37.23 3.27 0.09
CA PHE A 21 36.14 2.89 0.99
C PHE A 21 35.16 4.04 1.23
N ASP A 22 35.66 5.25 1.53
CA ASP A 22 34.81 6.43 1.75
C ASP A 22 34.02 6.81 0.47
N SER A 23 34.66 6.68 -0.70
CA SER A 23 34.00 6.92 -1.99
C SER A 23 32.87 5.92 -2.27
N GLN A 24 33.07 4.64 -1.95
CA GLN A 24 32.04 3.59 -2.09
C GLN A 24 30.89 3.78 -1.11
N LEU A 25 31.17 4.23 0.11
CA LEU A 25 30.15 4.51 1.11
C LEU A 25 29.26 5.68 0.69
N ASP A 26 29.86 6.75 0.16
CA ASP A 26 29.15 7.94 -0.33
C ASP A 26 28.32 7.63 -1.59
N GLU A 27 28.82 6.80 -2.50
CA GLU A 27 28.06 6.36 -3.68
C GLU A 27 26.89 5.44 -3.32
N SER A 28 27.10 4.45 -2.43
CA SER A 28 26.03 3.58 -1.91
C SER A 28 24.94 4.39 -1.19
N SER A 29 25.34 5.39 -0.39
CA SER A 29 24.42 6.27 0.34
C SER A 29 23.58 7.12 -0.61
N ARG A 30 24.20 7.65 -1.68
CA ARG A 30 23.48 8.42 -2.71
C ARG A 30 22.51 7.57 -3.52
N ILE A 31 22.87 6.32 -3.85
CA ILE A 31 21.97 5.38 -4.52
C ILE A 31 20.76 5.07 -3.65
N MET A 32 20.97 4.75 -2.37
CA MET A 32 19.86 4.49 -1.43
C MET A 32 18.92 5.70 -1.27
N LEU A 33 19.47 6.91 -1.15
CA LEU A 33 18.68 8.13 -1.01
C LEU A 33 17.82 8.39 -2.26
N ASN A 34 18.37 8.16 -3.45
CA ASN A 34 17.66 8.39 -4.70
C ASN A 34 16.50 7.39 -4.89
N ASP A 35 16.69 6.13 -4.47
CA ASP A 35 15.63 5.11 -4.47
C ASP A 35 14.50 5.45 -3.48
N GLU A 36 14.83 5.98 -2.30
CA GLU A 36 13.84 6.43 -1.32
C GLU A 36 13.04 7.65 -1.81
N ILE A 37 13.71 8.61 -2.45
CA ILE A 37 13.03 9.76 -3.10
C ILE A 37 12.12 9.29 -4.22
N LYS A 38 12.53 8.31 -5.03
CA LYS A 38 11.69 7.76 -6.10
C LYS A 38 10.46 7.04 -5.54
N LEU A 39 10.61 6.27 -4.46
CA LEU A 39 9.50 5.54 -3.83
C LEU A 39 8.50 6.47 -3.15
N SER A 40 8.97 7.54 -2.49
CA SER A 40 8.11 8.52 -1.81
C SER A 40 7.10 9.20 -2.74
N LYS A 41 7.44 9.41 -4.02
CA LYS A 41 6.51 9.95 -5.03
C LYS A 41 5.31 9.04 -5.24
N TYR A 42 5.53 7.73 -5.28
CA TYR A 42 4.45 6.75 -5.44
C TYR A 42 3.57 6.69 -4.19
N TYR A 43 4.15 6.78 -2.99
CA TYR A 43 3.36 6.90 -1.76
C TYR A 43 2.42 8.10 -1.78
N ILE A 44 2.93 9.29 -2.15
CA ILE A 44 2.11 10.50 -2.23
C ILE A 44 1.01 10.33 -3.27
N LEU A 45 1.33 9.80 -4.45
CA LEU A 45 0.35 9.58 -5.50
C LEU A 45 -0.78 8.63 -5.07
N LEU A 46 -0.43 7.51 -4.44
CA LEU A 46 -1.39 6.53 -3.92
C LEU A 46 -2.25 7.10 -2.78
N LEU A 47 -1.66 7.94 -1.92
CA LEU A 47 -2.40 8.63 -0.87
C LEU A 47 -3.35 9.69 -1.43
N CYS A 48 -2.95 10.44 -2.46
CA CYS A 48 -3.82 11.36 -3.16
C CYS A 48 -4.98 10.63 -3.84
N GLU A 49 -4.68 9.51 -4.52
CA GLU A 49 -5.69 8.67 -5.16
C GLU A 49 -6.72 8.16 -4.16
N ILE A 50 -6.28 7.57 -3.04
CA ILE A 50 -7.22 7.03 -2.05
C ILE A 50 -8.05 8.15 -1.41
N ILE A 51 -7.47 9.32 -1.11
CA ILE A 51 -8.21 10.47 -0.57
C ILE A 51 -9.30 10.91 -1.57
N LEU A 52 -8.95 11.04 -2.85
CA LEU A 52 -9.92 11.39 -3.89
C LEU A 52 -11.01 10.33 -4.01
N PHE A 53 -10.66 9.04 -4.00
CA PHE A 53 -11.62 7.96 -3.98
C PHE A 53 -12.59 8.09 -2.81
N PHE A 54 -12.10 8.37 -1.59
CA PHE A 54 -12.97 8.58 -0.42
C PHE A 54 -13.90 9.77 -0.61
N VAL A 55 -13.40 10.91 -1.11
CA VAL A 55 -14.26 12.07 -1.38
C VAL A 55 -15.39 11.68 -2.32
N PHE A 56 -15.08 11.09 -3.47
CA PHE A 56 -16.10 10.66 -4.42
C PHE A 56 -17.03 9.60 -3.82
N ALA A 57 -16.52 8.55 -3.18
CA ALA A 57 -17.33 7.48 -2.61
C ALA A 57 -18.42 7.97 -1.64
N PHE A 58 -18.19 9.10 -0.96
CA PHE A 58 -19.14 9.66 0.02
C PHE A 58 -19.91 10.90 -0.46
N THR A 59 -19.52 11.54 -1.56
CA THR A 59 -20.22 12.73 -2.08
C THR A 59 -21.03 12.48 -3.35
N THR A 60 -20.78 11.37 -4.04
CA THR A 60 -21.35 11.11 -5.36
C THR A 60 -22.77 10.53 -5.23
N GLU A 61 -23.68 11.00 -6.08
CA GLU A 61 -25.03 10.43 -6.18
C GLU A 61 -24.99 9.04 -6.86
N SER A 62 -26.05 8.25 -6.72
CA SER A 62 -26.09 6.86 -7.18
C SER A 62 -25.79 6.68 -8.67
N GLU A 63 -26.26 7.61 -9.51
CA GLU A 63 -26.06 7.55 -10.97
C GLU A 63 -24.60 7.76 -11.39
N GLU A 64 -23.80 8.44 -10.55
CA GLU A 64 -22.40 8.75 -10.81
C GLU A 64 -21.44 7.81 -10.06
N PHE A 65 -21.95 6.84 -9.30
CA PHE A 65 -21.15 5.90 -8.51
C PHE A 65 -20.16 5.08 -9.36
N GLY A 66 -20.42 4.96 -10.67
CA GLY A 66 -19.50 4.37 -11.65
C GLY A 66 -18.11 5.05 -11.70
N ILE A 67 -17.99 6.31 -11.28
CA ILE A 67 -16.70 7.03 -11.18
C ILE A 67 -15.76 6.33 -10.18
N CYS A 68 -16.28 5.73 -9.10
CA CYS A 68 -15.47 4.99 -8.13
C CYS A 68 -14.77 3.78 -8.76
N LEU A 69 -15.35 3.18 -9.81
CA LEU A 69 -14.73 2.09 -10.55
C LEU A 69 -13.49 2.57 -11.32
N LEU A 70 -13.50 3.80 -11.85
CA LEU A 70 -12.35 4.37 -12.56
C LEU A 70 -11.14 4.51 -11.64
N PHE A 71 -11.35 4.91 -10.39
CA PHE A 71 -10.28 4.93 -9.39
C PHE A 71 -9.73 3.53 -9.10
N ILE A 72 -10.59 2.50 -8.99
CA ILE A 72 -10.12 1.11 -8.80
C ILE A 72 -9.28 0.64 -10.00
N LEU A 73 -9.71 0.97 -11.22
CA LEU A 73 -8.98 0.63 -12.44
C LEU A 73 -7.66 1.39 -12.53
N LEU A 74 -7.64 2.68 -12.15
CA LEU A 74 -6.42 3.48 -12.07
C LEU A 74 -5.44 2.87 -11.06
N HIS A 75 -5.93 2.49 -9.88
CA HIS A 75 -5.12 1.86 -8.84
C HIS A 75 -4.51 0.54 -9.31
N LEU A 76 -5.30 -0.28 -10.01
CA LEU A 76 -4.82 -1.53 -10.62
C LEU A 76 -3.75 -1.26 -11.68
N PHE A 77 -3.95 -0.26 -12.53
CA PHE A 77 -2.97 0.15 -13.53
C PHE A 77 -1.64 0.59 -12.88
N LEU A 78 -1.71 1.42 -11.83
CA LEU A 78 -0.56 1.81 -11.02
C LEU A 78 0.15 0.61 -10.39
N ALA A 79 -0.60 -0.33 -9.82
CA ALA A 79 -0.05 -1.55 -9.26
C ALA A 79 0.67 -2.40 -10.32
N ILE A 80 0.15 -2.50 -11.54
CA ILE A 80 0.81 -3.21 -12.65
C ILE A 80 2.12 -2.52 -13.06
N LEU A 81 2.13 -1.18 -13.17
CA LEU A 81 3.35 -0.43 -13.47
C LEU A 81 4.43 -0.64 -12.38
N LEU A 82 4.01 -0.62 -11.12
CA LEU A 82 4.89 -0.88 -9.99
C LEU A 82 5.39 -2.33 -9.97
N ALA A 83 4.54 -3.30 -10.31
CA ALA A 83 4.94 -4.71 -10.44
C ALA A 83 6.02 -4.92 -11.52
N ASN A 84 5.90 -4.25 -12.66
CA ASN A 84 6.92 -4.28 -13.71
C ASN A 84 8.27 -3.70 -13.26
N THR A 85 8.25 -2.82 -12.24
CA THR A 85 9.46 -2.15 -11.72
C THR A 85 10.05 -2.89 -10.51
N LEU A 86 9.21 -3.40 -9.61
CA LEU A 86 9.59 -3.95 -8.31
C LEU A 86 9.57 -5.48 -8.27
N GLY A 87 9.07 -6.13 -9.32
CA GLY A 87 9.13 -7.57 -9.53
C GLY A 87 8.13 -8.38 -8.69
N SER A 88 8.43 -9.68 -8.56
CA SER A 88 7.53 -10.69 -7.98
C SER A 88 7.27 -10.51 -6.49
N GLU A 89 8.24 -10.00 -5.72
CA GLU A 89 8.06 -9.76 -4.28
C GLU A 89 7.00 -8.69 -4.02
N PHE A 90 6.94 -7.64 -4.85
CA PHE A 90 5.87 -6.66 -4.80
C PHE A 90 4.50 -7.29 -5.09
N LEU A 91 4.39 -8.09 -6.15
CA LEU A 91 3.14 -8.79 -6.50
C LEU A 91 2.69 -9.72 -5.38
N ARG A 92 3.63 -10.42 -4.74
CA ARG A 92 3.33 -11.27 -3.58
C ARG A 92 2.74 -10.43 -2.44
N GLY A 93 3.32 -9.26 -2.17
CA GLY A 93 2.79 -8.29 -1.21
C GLY A 93 1.38 -7.82 -1.55
N VAL A 94 1.11 -7.47 -2.81
CA VAL A 94 -0.22 -7.02 -3.26
C VAL A 94 -1.28 -8.12 -3.14
N ALA A 95 -0.92 -9.38 -3.44
CA ALA A 95 -1.86 -10.48 -3.45
C ALA A 95 -2.45 -10.79 -2.05
N TYR A 96 -1.65 -10.66 -0.99
CA TYR A 96 -2.08 -11.00 0.38
C TYR A 96 -3.33 -10.22 0.83
N PRO A 97 -3.35 -8.88 0.81
CA PRO A 97 -4.55 -8.11 1.15
C PRO A 97 -5.75 -8.44 0.26
N VAL A 98 -5.53 -8.53 -1.06
CA VAL A 98 -6.60 -8.68 -2.05
C VAL A 98 -7.34 -10.02 -1.89
N ILE A 99 -6.63 -11.11 -1.60
CA ILE A 99 -7.24 -12.44 -1.38
C ILE A 99 -8.25 -12.42 -0.23
N TRP A 100 -7.99 -11.65 0.83
CA TRP A 100 -8.92 -11.52 1.95
C TRP A 100 -10.02 -10.48 1.68
N ALA A 101 -9.69 -9.43 0.94
CA ALA A 101 -10.61 -8.35 0.65
C ALA A 101 -11.80 -8.81 -0.20
N ILE A 102 -11.57 -9.62 -1.25
CA ILE A 102 -12.62 -10.07 -2.16
C ILE A 102 -13.77 -10.78 -1.42
N PRO A 103 -13.55 -11.86 -0.64
CA PRO A 103 -14.65 -12.55 0.05
C PRO A 103 -15.36 -11.65 1.08
N LEU A 104 -14.62 -10.79 1.78
CA LEU A 104 -15.22 -9.82 2.71
C LEU A 104 -16.08 -8.78 1.99
N SER A 105 -15.64 -8.33 0.82
CA SER A 105 -16.37 -7.36 -0.02
C SER A 105 -17.66 -7.96 -0.53
N VAL A 106 -17.63 -9.22 -1.00
CA VAL A 106 -18.83 -9.95 -1.43
C VAL A 106 -19.80 -10.16 -0.27
N ALA A 107 -19.31 -10.56 0.90
CA ALA A 107 -20.13 -10.71 2.09
C ALA A 107 -20.76 -9.37 2.52
N SER A 108 -19.99 -8.29 2.46
CA SER A 108 -20.48 -6.93 2.75
C SER A 108 -21.58 -6.52 1.76
N TYR A 109 -21.35 -6.67 0.46
CA TYR A 109 -22.33 -6.38 -0.59
C TYR A 109 -23.68 -7.07 -0.35
N PHE A 110 -23.68 -8.39 -0.11
CA PHE A 110 -24.92 -9.12 0.15
C PHE A 110 -25.56 -8.76 1.49
N ASN A 111 -24.77 -8.41 2.50
CA ASN A 111 -25.30 -7.89 3.76
C ASN A 111 -26.02 -6.56 3.55
N GLU A 112 -25.44 -5.65 2.76
CA GLU A 112 -26.09 -4.39 2.42
C GLU A 112 -27.33 -4.62 1.56
N LEU A 113 -27.23 -5.40 0.49
CA LEU A 113 -28.37 -5.70 -0.38
C LEU A 113 -29.58 -6.28 0.38
N LYS A 114 -29.32 -7.11 1.39
CA LYS A 114 -30.38 -7.81 2.14
C LYS A 114 -30.92 -7.01 3.33
N ASN A 115 -30.07 -6.27 4.03
CA ASN A 115 -30.39 -5.69 5.33
C ASN A 115 -30.24 -4.17 5.39
N SER A 116 -29.68 -3.53 4.36
CA SER A 116 -29.50 -2.09 4.39
C SER A 116 -30.83 -1.36 4.30
N CYS A 117 -30.96 -0.35 5.14
CA CYS A 117 -32.04 0.61 5.14
C CYS A 117 -31.37 1.99 5.16
N PHE A 118 -31.46 2.71 4.04
CA PHE A 118 -30.87 4.04 3.91
C PHE A 118 -31.78 5.04 4.62
N CYS A 119 -31.42 5.43 5.85
CA CYS A 119 -32.09 6.56 6.49
C CYS A 119 -31.11 7.48 7.22
N PRO A 120 -30.63 8.53 6.54
CA PRO A 120 -29.61 9.41 7.10
C PRO A 120 -30.10 10.30 8.25
N ILE A 121 -31.41 10.52 8.44
CA ILE A 121 -31.89 11.53 9.42
C ILE A 121 -33.19 11.17 10.19
N TRP A 122 -34.21 10.50 9.61
CA TRP A 122 -35.55 10.40 10.26
C TRP A 122 -36.33 9.07 10.08
N CYS A 123 -35.71 7.91 10.22
CA CYS A 123 -36.43 6.63 10.16
C CYS A 123 -35.91 5.61 11.17
N THR A 124 -36.83 4.79 11.68
CA THR A 124 -36.55 3.58 12.45
C THR A 124 -36.23 2.44 11.50
N CYS A 125 -34.97 2.32 11.07
CA CYS A 125 -34.51 1.08 10.46
C CYS A 125 -34.52 -0.02 11.54
N PRO A 126 -34.98 -1.24 11.23
CA PRO A 126 -34.86 -2.35 12.16
C PRO A 126 -33.38 -2.57 12.49
N GLU A 127 -33.08 -2.83 13.76
CA GLU A 127 -31.72 -3.10 14.21
C GLU A 127 -31.17 -4.30 13.41
N PRO A 128 -30.03 -4.13 12.71
CA PRO A 128 -29.51 -5.21 11.89
C PRO A 128 -29.09 -6.38 12.80
N PRO A 129 -29.16 -7.62 12.29
CA PRO A 129 -28.74 -8.78 13.07
C PRO A 129 -27.24 -8.66 13.43
N GLY A 130 -26.83 -9.15 14.60
CA GLY A 130 -25.47 -8.91 15.13
C GLY A 130 -24.31 -9.34 14.22
N TYR A 131 -24.53 -10.27 13.28
CA TYR A 131 -23.53 -10.68 12.29
C TYR A 131 -23.33 -9.65 11.16
N TYR A 132 -24.21 -8.67 11.02
CA TYR A 132 -24.19 -7.68 9.94
C TYR A 132 -22.91 -6.81 9.98
N HIS A 133 -22.43 -6.48 11.17
CA HIS A 133 -21.20 -5.70 11.35
C HIS A 133 -19.91 -6.51 11.16
N PHE A 134 -20.00 -7.84 11.12
CA PHE A 134 -18.84 -8.72 11.14
C PHE A 134 -17.87 -8.49 9.96
N PRO A 135 -18.30 -8.37 8.68
CA PRO A 135 -17.38 -8.09 7.59
C PRO A 135 -16.65 -6.76 7.74
N ARG A 136 -17.34 -5.72 8.26
CA ARG A 136 -16.75 -4.38 8.46
C ARG A 136 -15.70 -4.40 9.57
N VAL A 137 -15.98 -5.07 10.68
CA VAL A 137 -15.04 -5.20 11.82
C VAL A 137 -13.81 -6.00 11.41
N ILE A 138 -13.99 -7.13 10.70
CA ILE A 138 -12.87 -7.93 10.20
C ILE A 138 -12.06 -7.14 9.19
N ALA A 139 -12.70 -6.47 8.23
CA ALA A 139 -11.99 -5.66 7.25
C ALA A 139 -11.11 -4.60 7.95
N ALA A 140 -11.68 -3.84 8.90
CA ALA A 140 -10.92 -2.85 9.67
C ALA A 140 -9.72 -3.47 10.43
N PHE A 141 -9.94 -4.60 11.10
CA PHE A 141 -8.88 -5.30 11.83
C PHE A 141 -7.78 -5.82 10.90
N SER A 142 -8.16 -6.46 9.79
CA SER A 142 -7.23 -6.97 8.78
C SER A 142 -6.39 -5.85 8.16
N LEU A 143 -7.00 -4.71 7.84
CA LEU A 143 -6.29 -3.54 7.31
C LEU A 143 -5.25 -3.01 8.31
N PHE A 144 -5.61 -2.92 9.59
CA PHE A 144 -4.68 -2.49 10.63
C PHE A 144 -3.47 -3.44 10.75
N VAL A 145 -3.71 -4.75 10.76
CA VAL A 145 -2.63 -5.76 10.81
C VAL A 145 -1.74 -5.70 9.56
N ILE A 146 -2.33 -5.53 8.38
CA ILE A 146 -1.59 -5.41 7.11
C ILE A 146 -0.74 -4.13 7.10
N LEU A 147 -1.25 -3.01 7.61
CA LEU A 147 -0.50 -1.76 7.70
C LEU A 147 0.75 -1.92 8.58
N ILE A 148 0.61 -2.50 9.77
CA ILE A 148 1.74 -2.79 10.66
C ILE A 148 2.74 -3.70 9.95
N SER A 149 2.24 -4.78 9.33
CA SER A 149 3.09 -5.74 8.61
C SER A 149 3.85 -5.10 7.46
N SER A 150 3.22 -4.18 6.71
CA SER A 150 3.87 -3.41 5.64
C SER A 150 5.05 -2.60 6.17
N ILE A 151 4.81 -1.85 7.25
CA ILE A 151 5.83 -0.99 7.89
C ILE A 151 6.99 -1.85 8.41
N GLU A 152 6.69 -2.93 9.12
CA GLU A 152 7.69 -3.84 9.66
C GLU A 152 8.59 -4.44 8.56
N ARG A 153 8.00 -4.86 7.43
CA ARG A 153 8.75 -5.42 6.30
C ARG A 153 9.67 -4.41 5.65
N GLN A 154 9.28 -3.13 5.59
CA GLN A 154 10.16 -2.07 5.10
C GLN A 154 11.38 -1.88 5.99
N PHE A 155 11.21 -1.91 7.32
CA PHE A 155 12.33 -1.83 8.28
C PHE A 155 13.26 -3.05 8.23
N LYS A 156 12.73 -4.23 7.85
CA LYS A 156 13.50 -5.47 7.68
C LYS A 156 14.26 -5.55 6.35
N GLY A 157 14.18 -4.54 5.49
CA GLY A 157 14.83 -4.52 4.18
C GLY A 157 14.02 -5.19 3.07
N GLU A 158 12.85 -5.76 3.37
CA GLU A 158 11.92 -6.33 2.39
C GLU A 158 11.05 -5.21 1.75
N LYS A 159 11.69 -4.15 1.26
CA LYS A 159 11.03 -2.91 0.83
C LYS A 159 9.97 -3.13 -0.25
N ALA A 160 10.25 -3.95 -1.26
CA ALA A 160 9.30 -4.25 -2.35
C ALA A 160 8.06 -5.01 -1.86
N PHE A 161 8.24 -6.02 -0.99
CA PHE A 161 7.14 -6.78 -0.42
C PHE A 161 6.30 -5.93 0.55
N GLY A 162 6.95 -5.15 1.43
CA GLY A 162 6.27 -4.22 2.33
C GLY A 162 5.47 -3.16 1.58
N PHE A 163 6.05 -2.57 0.53
CA PHE A 163 5.32 -1.63 -0.32
C PHE A 163 4.17 -2.31 -1.07
N GLY A 164 4.36 -3.54 -1.54
CA GLY A 164 3.29 -4.35 -2.14
C GLY A 164 2.12 -4.57 -1.18
N LEU A 165 2.39 -4.87 0.10
CA LEU A 165 1.35 -4.97 1.14
C LEU A 165 0.58 -3.66 1.29
N PHE A 166 1.27 -2.51 1.30
CA PHE A 166 0.63 -1.21 1.38
C PHE A 166 -0.27 -0.92 0.17
N VAL A 167 0.22 -1.16 -1.05
CA VAL A 167 -0.57 -0.96 -2.28
C VAL A 167 -1.78 -1.90 -2.29
N GLY A 168 -1.57 -3.19 -2.02
CA GLY A 168 -2.66 -4.17 -1.95
C GLY A 168 -3.71 -3.81 -0.90
N MET A 169 -3.29 -3.27 0.24
CA MET A 169 -4.18 -2.78 1.29
C MET A 169 -5.09 -1.65 0.79
N LEU A 170 -4.52 -0.66 0.09
CA LEU A 170 -5.30 0.45 -0.47
C LEU A 170 -6.33 -0.05 -1.50
N GLY A 171 -5.91 -0.89 -2.45
CA GLY A 171 -6.82 -1.50 -3.41
C GLY A 171 -7.93 -2.33 -2.74
N SER A 172 -7.58 -3.05 -1.66
CA SER A 172 -8.54 -3.81 -0.86
C SER A 172 -9.60 -2.93 -0.20
N VAL A 173 -9.20 -1.77 0.34
CA VAL A 173 -10.13 -0.78 0.89
C VAL A 173 -11.09 -0.28 -0.18
N MET A 174 -10.56 0.06 -1.36
CA MET A 174 -11.37 0.59 -2.46
C MET A 174 -12.40 -0.43 -2.94
N ILE A 175 -11.99 -1.69 -3.12
CA ILE A 175 -12.88 -2.79 -3.51
C ILE A 175 -13.96 -3.02 -2.44
N PHE A 176 -13.56 -3.07 -1.16
CA PHE A 176 -14.49 -3.30 -0.06
C PHE A 176 -15.52 -2.18 0.07
N LEU A 177 -15.08 -0.91 0.00
CA LEU A 177 -15.97 0.23 0.03
C LEU A 177 -16.88 0.28 -1.18
N TYR A 178 -16.35 0.04 -2.38
CA TYR A 178 -17.17 -0.02 -3.59
C TYR A 178 -18.25 -1.09 -3.50
N ALA A 179 -17.92 -2.31 -3.06
CA ALA A 179 -18.87 -3.40 -2.89
C ALA A 179 -19.91 -3.08 -1.79
N THR A 180 -19.47 -2.49 -0.69
CA THR A 180 -20.36 -2.10 0.41
C THR A 180 -21.34 -1.03 -0.07
N LEU A 181 -20.83 0.06 -0.64
CA LEU A 181 -21.63 1.19 -1.14
C LEU A 181 -22.54 0.80 -2.30
N SER A 182 -22.09 0.00 -3.26
CA SER A 182 -22.94 -0.49 -4.35
C SER A 182 -24.05 -1.43 -3.88
N GLY A 183 -23.87 -2.15 -2.77
CA GLY A 183 -24.93 -2.96 -2.18
C GLY A 183 -26.04 -2.12 -1.53
N PHE A 184 -25.81 -0.83 -1.28
CA PHE A 184 -26.81 0.09 -0.75
C PHE A 184 -27.71 0.71 -1.83
N TRP A 185 -27.26 0.76 -3.09
CA TRP A 185 -27.92 1.51 -4.18
C TRP A 185 -28.66 0.59 -5.16
#